data_AF-A0A7Z2GHW6-F1
#
_entry.id   AF-A0A7Z2GHW6-F1
#
_cell.length_a   1.000
_cell.length_b   1.000
_cell.length_c   1.000
_cell.angle_alpha   90.00
_cell.angle_beta   90.00
_cell.angle_gamma   90.00
#
_symmetry.space_group_name_H-M   'P 1'
#
loop_
_entity.id
_entity.type
_entity.pdbx_description
1 polymer ?
#
loop_
_entity_poly.entity_id
_entity_poly.type
_entity_poly.pdbx_seq_one_letter_code
_entity_poly.pdbx_strand_id
1 'polypeptide(L)'
;MPYENLYQQHALDDTLHYAISLREAALLIALDNDDRDQSEIEAEMPNGGDYVVGMSPLLEPSGKLRTARDHIEKSILRAIESRRIDFALCARTQDDKIDAVYSLVSGSDVESWCNEHDMRYGEWWMRWQEDENEFLVAIADDVVARRMPAPLERAPSPGDEEIMAQFLNSEEDQRKWMFKKLQDELHEAKQKSKSPTVEHETLGTRERNTLLTIIAALIDELGDRLPSGTYKRAQAVAAITHRIGASLADNTVDSVLKKAAATIDRRPRDSA
;
A
#
# COMPACT_ATOMS: atom_id res chain seq x y z
N MET A 1 16.33 1.30 -1.65
CA MET A 1 16.07 -0.12 -1.28
C MET A 1 15.89 -0.96 -2.54
N PRO A 2 16.12 -2.30 -2.51
CA PRO A 2 15.57 -3.18 -3.55
C PRO A 2 14.06 -2.95 -3.70
N TYR A 3 13.55 -2.96 -4.94
CA TYR A 3 12.12 -2.77 -5.25
C TYR A 3 11.49 -1.44 -4.81
N GLU A 4 12.29 -0.41 -4.52
CA GLU A 4 11.78 0.90 -4.06
C GLU A 4 10.71 1.51 -4.98
N ASN A 5 10.88 1.41 -6.30
CA ASN A 5 9.88 1.86 -7.27
C ASN A 5 8.55 1.08 -7.17
N LEU A 6 8.61 -0.22 -6.84
CA LEU A 6 7.42 -1.07 -6.69
C LEU A 6 6.62 -0.66 -5.45
N TYR A 7 7.30 -0.45 -4.32
CA TYR A 7 6.66 0.07 -3.11
C TYR A 7 6.08 1.47 -3.32
N GLN A 8 6.79 2.37 -4.01
CA GLN A 8 6.29 3.71 -4.30
C GLN A 8 5.04 3.68 -5.21
N GLN A 9 4.94 2.74 -6.14
CA GLN A 9 3.75 2.57 -6.98
C GLN A 9 2.51 2.16 -6.18
N HIS A 10 2.69 1.38 -5.13
CA HIS A 10 1.60 0.89 -4.27
C HIS A 10 1.45 1.70 -2.96
N ALA A 11 2.30 2.70 -2.71
CA ALA A 11 2.29 3.50 -1.49
C ALA A 11 1.00 4.33 -1.30
N LEU A 12 0.27 4.57 -2.39
CA LEU A 12 -1.01 5.29 -2.38
C LEU A 12 -2.20 4.33 -2.45
N ASP A 13 -1.96 3.04 -2.62
CA ASP A 13 -3.00 2.02 -2.59
C ASP A 13 -3.18 1.56 -1.14
N ASP A 14 -4.43 1.47 -0.68
CA ASP A 14 -4.78 0.92 0.65
C ASP A 14 -4.31 -0.54 0.82
N THR A 15 -3.80 -1.18 -0.24
CA THR A 15 -3.32 -2.56 -0.27
C THR A 15 -2.09 -2.79 0.61
N LEU A 16 -1.32 -1.76 0.92
CA LEU A 16 -0.15 -1.88 1.81
C LEU A 16 -0.52 -1.68 3.29
N HIS A 17 -1.74 -1.26 3.60
CA HIS A 17 -2.18 -1.14 4.97
C HIS A 17 -2.27 -2.54 5.59
N TYR A 18 -1.61 -2.73 6.74
CA TYR A 18 -1.58 -4.00 7.44
C TYR A 18 -0.96 -5.15 6.61
N ALA A 19 0.01 -4.80 5.76
CA ALA A 19 0.74 -5.77 4.93
C ALA A 19 2.08 -6.14 5.59
N ILE A 20 2.39 -7.43 5.59
CA ILE A 20 3.60 -8.01 6.21
C ILE A 20 4.39 -8.80 5.18
N SER A 21 5.72 -8.81 5.30
CA SER A 21 6.54 -9.65 4.42
C SER A 21 6.32 -11.14 4.70
N LEU A 22 6.37 -11.98 3.66
CA LEU A 22 6.21 -13.43 3.83
C LEU A 22 7.21 -14.01 4.85
N ARG A 23 8.46 -13.55 4.77
CA ARG A 23 9.56 -13.98 5.64
C ARG A 23 9.27 -13.62 7.11
N GLU A 24 8.80 -12.40 7.36
CA GLU A 24 8.50 -11.89 8.70
C GLU A 24 7.26 -12.57 9.27
N ALA A 25 6.18 -12.70 8.50
CA ALA A 25 4.99 -13.43 8.91
C ALA A 25 5.32 -14.87 9.33
N ALA A 26 6.13 -15.57 8.53
CA ALA A 26 6.57 -16.92 8.85
C ALA A 26 7.42 -16.99 10.12
N LEU A 27 8.23 -15.97 10.41
CA LEU A 27 9.01 -15.89 11.64
C LEU A 27 8.11 -15.67 12.86
N LEU A 28 7.18 -14.71 12.81
CA LEU A 28 6.29 -14.42 13.94
C LEU A 28 5.42 -15.63 14.29
N ILE A 29 4.86 -16.30 13.28
CA ILE A 29 4.11 -17.55 13.49
C ILE A 29 5.01 -18.64 14.04
N ALA A 30 6.26 -18.76 13.57
CA ALA A 30 7.20 -19.74 14.12
C ALA A 30 7.46 -19.50 15.60
N LEU A 31 7.64 -18.24 16.01
CA LEU A 31 7.84 -17.84 17.40
C LEU A 31 6.60 -18.13 18.26
N ASP A 32 5.41 -17.80 17.77
CA ASP A 32 4.15 -18.02 18.51
C ASP A 32 3.75 -19.50 18.66
N ASN A 33 4.36 -20.38 17.87
CA ASN A 33 4.15 -21.83 17.94
C ASN A 33 5.38 -22.58 18.48
N ASP A 34 6.43 -21.88 18.93
CA ASP A 34 7.60 -22.49 19.57
C ASP A 34 7.31 -22.72 21.05
N ASP A 35 7.37 -23.98 21.49
CA ASP A 35 7.08 -24.41 22.87
C ASP A 35 8.34 -24.58 23.72
N ARG A 36 9.52 -24.25 23.18
CA ARG A 36 10.80 -24.30 23.88
C ARG A 36 10.93 -23.19 24.91
N ASP A 37 11.90 -23.35 25.81
CA ASP A 37 12.25 -22.31 26.77
C ASP A 37 12.69 -21.02 26.05
N GLN A 38 12.22 -19.88 26.57
CA GLN A 38 12.49 -18.55 26.01
C GLN A 38 13.99 -18.27 25.78
N SER A 39 14.86 -18.77 26.66
CA SER A 39 16.31 -18.63 26.54
C SER A 39 16.91 -19.40 25.35
N GLU A 40 16.29 -20.51 24.93
CA GLU A 40 16.68 -21.23 23.71
C GLU A 40 16.24 -20.47 22.46
N ILE A 41 15.05 -19.87 22.50
CA ILE A 41 14.51 -19.06 21.41
C ILE A 41 15.36 -17.80 21.22
N GLU A 42 15.68 -17.08 22.30
CA GLU A 42 16.52 -15.89 22.28
C GLU A 42 17.93 -16.14 21.75
N ALA A 43 18.51 -17.32 22.03
CA ALA A 43 19.81 -17.72 21.49
C ALA A 43 19.80 -17.95 19.97
N GLU A 44 18.63 -18.30 19.41
CA GLU A 44 18.44 -18.52 17.97
C GLU A 44 17.93 -17.26 17.23
N MET A 45 17.46 -16.25 17.96
CA MET A 45 17.02 -14.97 17.42
C MET A 45 18.19 -14.01 17.13
N PRO A 46 18.06 -13.13 16.12
CA PRO A 46 19.02 -12.06 15.91
C PRO A 46 19.01 -11.05 17.07
N ASN A 47 20.05 -10.21 17.15
CA ASN A 47 20.16 -9.06 18.07
C ASN A 47 19.98 -9.33 19.57
N GLY A 48 20.21 -10.56 20.04
CA GLY A 48 20.14 -10.88 21.47
C GLY A 48 18.70 -10.99 21.99
N GLY A 49 17.78 -11.45 21.14
CA GLY A 49 16.41 -11.77 21.53
C GLY A 49 15.34 -10.79 21.06
N ASP A 50 15.69 -9.84 20.19
CA ASP A 50 14.74 -8.84 19.68
C ASP A 50 14.53 -9.01 18.18
N TYR A 51 13.27 -9.04 17.74
CA TYR A 51 12.96 -8.87 16.32
C TYR A 51 12.93 -7.37 16.02
N VAL A 52 13.61 -6.95 14.96
CA VAL A 52 13.53 -5.57 14.48
C VAL A 52 12.46 -5.53 13.40
N VAL A 53 11.46 -4.66 13.60
CA VAL A 53 10.39 -4.36 12.64
C VAL A 53 10.99 -4.03 11.27
N GLY A 54 10.49 -4.69 10.22
CA GLY A 54 10.93 -4.46 8.85
C GLY A 54 12.16 -5.29 8.44
N MET A 55 12.33 -6.47 9.07
CA MET A 55 13.31 -7.53 8.76
C MET A 55 14.21 -7.21 7.57
N SER A 56 15.31 -6.50 7.87
CA SER A 56 16.44 -6.49 6.96
C SER A 56 16.82 -7.94 6.66
N PRO A 57 17.13 -8.33 5.41
CA PRO A 57 17.59 -9.68 5.06
C PRO A 57 18.84 -10.17 5.84
N LEU A 58 19.37 -9.34 6.74
CA LEU A 58 20.47 -9.60 7.65
C LEU A 58 20.02 -10.14 9.03
N LEU A 59 18.72 -10.22 9.33
CA LEU A 59 18.16 -10.63 10.63
C LEU A 59 17.50 -12.01 10.55
N GLU A 60 18.29 -13.01 10.19
CA GLU A 60 17.83 -14.38 9.99
C GLU A 60 17.95 -15.20 11.29
N PRO A 61 16.89 -15.91 11.74
CA PRO A 61 17.02 -16.83 12.87
C PRO A 61 17.94 -18.00 12.50
N SER A 62 18.44 -18.70 13.50
CA SER A 62 19.28 -19.89 13.33
C SER A 62 18.61 -21.16 13.88
N GLY A 63 19.29 -22.31 13.76
CA GLY A 63 18.89 -23.56 14.42
C GLY A 63 17.49 -24.08 14.07
N LYS A 64 16.73 -24.46 15.11
CA LYS A 64 15.38 -25.04 14.96
C LYS A 64 14.37 -23.96 14.55
N LEU A 65 14.49 -22.75 15.08
CA LEU A 65 13.62 -21.63 14.74
C LEU A 65 13.68 -21.30 13.25
N ARG A 66 14.88 -21.32 12.66
CA ARG A 66 15.06 -21.21 11.21
C ARG A 66 14.27 -22.26 10.44
N THR A 67 14.37 -23.51 10.88
CA THR A 67 13.71 -24.65 10.21
C THR A 67 12.20 -24.54 10.28
N ALA A 68 11.65 -24.13 11.44
CA ALA A 68 10.22 -23.88 11.64
C ALA A 68 9.72 -22.75 10.73
N ARG A 69 10.42 -21.60 10.73
CA ARG A 69 10.13 -20.47 9.84
C ARG A 69 10.18 -20.87 8.37
N ASP A 70 11.20 -21.60 7.93
CA ASP A 70 11.33 -22.06 6.53
C ASP A 70 10.18 -23.01 6.13
N HIS A 71 9.65 -23.78 7.08
CA HIS A 71 8.50 -24.66 6.86
C HIS A 71 7.19 -23.87 6.73
N ILE A 72 6.96 -22.89 7.61
CA ILE A 72 5.78 -22.03 7.58
C ILE A 72 5.79 -21.16 6.32
N GLU A 73 6.92 -20.56 5.96
CA GLU A 73 7.07 -19.75 4.73
C GLU A 73 6.67 -20.56 3.48
N LYS A 74 7.14 -21.80 3.37
CA LYS A 74 6.74 -22.69 2.27
C LYS A 74 5.25 -23.00 2.28
N SER A 75 4.64 -23.10 3.45
CA SER A 75 3.21 -23.38 3.59
C SER A 75 2.36 -22.17 3.20
N ILE A 76 2.78 -20.95 3.58
CA ILE A 76 2.15 -19.69 3.13
C ILE A 76 2.30 -19.55 1.61
N LEU A 77 3.49 -19.79 1.05
CA LEU A 77 3.70 -19.76 -0.41
C LEU A 77 2.78 -20.74 -1.16
N ARG A 78 2.59 -21.95 -0.64
CA ARG A 78 1.62 -22.90 -1.21
C ARG A 78 0.18 -22.41 -1.10
N ALA A 79 -0.18 -21.76 -0.01
CA ALA A 79 -1.50 -21.15 0.16
C ALA A 79 -1.74 -20.09 -0.93
N ILE A 80 -0.72 -19.31 -1.26
CA ILE A 80 -0.77 -18.31 -2.34
C ILE A 80 -0.87 -18.96 -3.72
N GLU A 81 -0.08 -19.99 -4.00
CA GLU A 81 -0.18 -20.77 -5.24
C GLU A 81 -1.58 -21.37 -5.43
N SER A 82 -2.23 -21.76 -4.33
CA SER A 82 -3.60 -22.28 -4.32
C SER A 82 -4.69 -21.18 -4.34
N ARG A 83 -4.31 -19.89 -4.39
CA ARG A 83 -5.20 -18.72 -4.33
C ARG A 83 -6.08 -18.64 -3.08
N ARG A 84 -5.53 -19.06 -1.94
CA ARG A 84 -6.17 -18.87 -0.62
C ARG A 84 -5.74 -17.58 0.08
N ILE A 85 -4.52 -17.12 -0.24
CA ILE A 85 -3.96 -15.85 0.20
C ILE A 85 -3.54 -15.13 -1.08
N ASP A 86 -3.86 -13.84 -1.19
CA ASP A 86 -3.40 -13.02 -2.30
C ASP A 86 -2.18 -12.18 -1.89
N PHE A 87 -1.32 -11.88 -2.87
CA PHE A 87 -0.24 -10.93 -2.65
C PHE A 87 -0.82 -9.52 -2.56
N ALA A 88 -0.49 -8.80 -1.50
CA ALA A 88 -0.61 -7.35 -1.46
C ALA A 88 0.41 -6.72 -2.42
N LEU A 89 1.64 -7.27 -2.43
CA LEU A 89 2.71 -6.87 -3.32
C LEU A 89 3.62 -8.06 -3.60
N CYS A 90 3.86 -8.38 -4.88
CA CYS A 90 4.71 -9.50 -5.27
C CYS A 90 6.05 -8.99 -5.81
N ALA A 91 7.12 -9.16 -5.04
CA ALA A 91 8.48 -8.87 -5.47
C ALA A 91 9.09 -10.13 -6.11
N ARG A 92 9.75 -9.96 -7.26
CA ARG A 92 10.38 -11.06 -7.99
C ARG A 92 11.84 -10.76 -8.30
N THR A 93 12.68 -11.73 -8.06
CA THR A 93 14.10 -11.71 -8.39
C THR A 93 14.33 -11.68 -9.91
N GLN A 94 15.57 -11.45 -10.35
CA GLN A 94 15.93 -11.47 -11.78
C GLN A 94 15.66 -12.83 -12.46
N ASP A 95 15.62 -13.91 -11.67
CA ASP A 95 15.31 -15.27 -12.12
C ASP A 95 13.79 -15.59 -12.09
N ASP A 96 12.93 -14.57 -11.95
CA ASP A 96 11.46 -14.68 -11.85
C ASP A 96 10.97 -15.52 -10.65
N LYS A 97 11.80 -15.66 -9.60
CA LYS A 97 11.40 -16.29 -8.34
C LYS A 97 10.84 -15.26 -7.37
N ILE A 98 9.80 -15.64 -6.63
CA ILE A 98 9.21 -14.84 -5.56
C ILE A 98 10.28 -14.55 -4.51
N ASP A 99 10.42 -13.28 -4.17
CA ASP A 99 11.34 -12.81 -3.14
C ASP A 99 10.56 -12.67 -1.83
N ALA A 100 10.67 -13.67 -0.94
CA ALA A 100 9.88 -13.74 0.30
C ALA A 100 10.20 -12.60 1.31
N VAL A 101 11.36 -11.95 1.17
CA VAL A 101 11.74 -10.82 2.03
C VAL A 101 10.98 -9.55 1.63
N TYR A 102 10.74 -9.38 0.33
CA TYR A 102 10.13 -8.15 -0.20
C TYR A 102 8.69 -8.34 -0.70
N SER A 103 8.20 -9.58 -0.80
CA SER A 103 6.81 -9.85 -1.14
C SER A 103 5.93 -9.72 0.11
N LEU A 104 4.87 -8.93 -0.01
CA LEU A 104 3.94 -8.63 1.07
C LEU A 104 2.60 -9.36 0.89
N VAL A 105 2.01 -9.76 2.00
CA VAL A 105 0.67 -10.34 2.11
C VAL A 105 -0.14 -9.58 3.14
N SER A 106 -1.47 -9.64 3.02
CA SER A 106 -2.40 -9.10 4.01
C SER A 106 -2.23 -9.85 5.34
N GLY A 107 -2.00 -9.12 6.44
CA GLY A 107 -1.95 -9.70 7.77
C GLY A 107 -3.26 -10.41 8.14
N SER A 108 -4.41 -9.87 7.73
CA SER A 108 -5.72 -10.47 7.98
C SER A 108 -5.93 -11.80 7.23
N ASP A 109 -5.36 -11.93 6.03
CA ASP A 109 -5.41 -13.18 5.26
C ASP A 109 -4.53 -14.25 5.92
N VAL A 110 -3.39 -13.84 6.47
CA VAL A 110 -2.49 -14.72 7.22
C VAL A 110 -3.14 -15.20 8.52
N GLU A 111 -3.80 -14.32 9.28
CA GLU A 111 -4.56 -14.69 10.48
C GLU A 111 -5.68 -15.68 10.17
N SER A 112 -6.43 -15.43 9.10
CA SER A 112 -7.49 -16.33 8.63
C SER A 112 -6.92 -17.69 8.27
N TRP A 113 -5.78 -17.71 7.58
CA TRP A 113 -5.08 -18.94 7.22
C TRP A 113 -4.54 -19.71 8.45
N CYS A 114 -3.99 -19.01 9.45
CA CYS A 114 -3.55 -19.61 10.70
C CYS A 114 -4.71 -20.30 11.44
N ASN A 115 -5.86 -19.62 11.53
CA ASN A 115 -7.08 -20.17 12.14
C ASN A 115 -7.56 -21.45 11.41
N GLU A 116 -7.46 -21.50 10.09
CA GLU A 116 -7.84 -22.68 9.31
C GLU A 116 -6.90 -23.88 9.51
N HIS A 117 -5.64 -23.64 9.87
CA HIS A 117 -4.59 -24.66 9.94
C HIS A 117 -4.14 -24.97 11.38
N ASP A 118 -4.91 -24.51 12.39
CA ASP A 118 -4.64 -24.71 13.82
C ASP A 118 -3.24 -24.20 14.24
N MET A 119 -2.81 -23.10 13.63
CA MET A 119 -1.59 -22.37 14.00
C MET A 119 -1.93 -21.15 14.84
N ARG A 120 -1.11 -20.88 15.86
CA ARG A 120 -1.26 -19.71 16.71
C ARG A 120 -0.62 -18.48 16.06
N TYR A 121 -1.33 -17.37 16.08
CA TYR A 121 -0.75 -16.03 16.01
C TYR A 121 -1.01 -15.40 17.38
N GLY A 122 0.06 -15.02 18.07
CA GLY A 122 0.10 -14.82 19.51
C GLY A 122 0.79 -13.51 19.88
N GLU A 123 1.60 -13.55 20.93
CA GLU A 123 2.24 -12.36 21.51
C GLU A 123 3.19 -11.67 20.52
N TRP A 124 3.94 -12.43 19.72
CA TRP A 124 4.87 -11.86 18.75
C TRP A 124 4.13 -11.19 17.60
N TRP A 125 3.06 -11.82 17.10
CA TRP A 125 2.19 -11.21 16.11
C TRP A 125 1.56 -9.92 16.63
N MET A 126 0.99 -9.93 17.84
CA MET A 126 0.34 -8.76 18.44
C MET A 126 1.33 -7.61 18.65
N ARG A 127 2.56 -7.89 19.09
CA ARG A 127 3.60 -6.88 19.25
C ARG A 127 3.94 -6.22 17.91
N TRP A 128 4.06 -7.01 16.84
CA TRP A 128 4.26 -6.45 15.50
C TRP A 128 3.09 -5.56 15.05
N GLN A 129 1.84 -5.96 15.32
CA GLN A 129 0.69 -5.11 15.02
C GLN A 129 0.71 -3.78 15.78
N GLU A 130 1.11 -3.81 17.05
CA GLU A 130 1.24 -2.61 17.89
C GLU A 130 2.30 -1.67 17.33
N ASP A 131 3.47 -2.20 16.98
CA ASP A 131 4.57 -1.42 16.37
C ASP A 131 4.14 -0.78 15.03
N GLU A 132 3.45 -1.53 14.18
CA GLU A 132 2.95 -1.04 12.89
C GLU A 132 1.88 0.05 13.08
N ASN A 133 1.00 -0.11 14.06
CA ASN A 133 0.01 0.90 14.42
C ASN A 133 0.67 2.17 14.97
N GLU A 134 1.69 2.05 15.83
CA GLU A 134 2.44 3.19 16.34
C GLU A 134 3.13 3.95 15.20
N PHE A 135 3.74 3.23 14.26
CA PHE A 135 4.34 3.81 13.07
C PHE A 135 3.32 4.56 12.20
N LEU A 136 2.16 3.97 11.95
CA LEU A 136 1.08 4.61 11.18
C LEU A 136 0.53 5.86 11.87
N VAL A 137 0.39 5.85 13.21
CA VAL A 137 -0.01 7.03 13.99
C VAL A 137 1.04 8.12 13.88
N ALA A 138 2.32 7.80 14.01
CA ALA A 138 3.42 8.76 13.87
C ALA A 138 3.46 9.40 12.48
N ILE A 139 3.23 8.63 11.41
CA ILE A 139 3.11 9.15 10.05
C ILE A 139 1.88 10.04 9.92
N ALA A 140 0.73 9.62 10.44
CA ALA A 140 -0.49 10.41 10.37
C ALA A 140 -0.29 11.76 11.05
N ASP A 141 0.35 11.79 12.22
CA ASP A 141 0.69 13.01 12.95
C ASP A 141 1.64 13.90 12.16
N ASP A 142 2.68 13.36 11.51
CA ASP A 142 3.59 14.11 10.65
C ASP A 142 2.89 14.66 9.39
N VAL A 143 2.01 13.87 8.76
CA VAL A 143 1.19 14.33 7.63
C VAL A 143 0.25 15.46 8.04
N VAL A 144 -0.39 15.33 9.21
CA VAL A 144 -1.24 16.38 9.78
C VAL A 144 -0.39 17.61 10.07
N ALA A 145 0.76 17.48 10.72
CA ALA A 145 1.67 18.58 11.03
C ALA A 145 2.16 19.33 9.77
N ARG A 146 2.39 18.60 8.66
CA ARG A 146 2.82 19.18 7.37
C ARG A 146 1.69 19.80 6.56
N ARG A 147 0.46 19.28 6.67
CA ARG A 147 -0.72 19.79 5.94
C ARG A 147 -1.45 20.89 6.70
N MET A 148 -1.23 21.00 8.00
CA MET A 148 -1.67 22.14 8.78
C MET A 148 -0.76 23.34 8.45
N PRO A 149 -1.31 24.52 8.09
CA PRO A 149 -0.51 25.73 8.09
C PRO A 149 0.09 25.94 9.49
N ALA A 150 1.31 26.50 9.53
CA ALA A 150 2.12 26.83 10.73
C ALA A 150 1.29 27.09 12.01
N PRO A 151 1.79 26.71 13.20
CA PRO A 151 1.00 26.38 14.39
C PRO A 151 0.09 27.53 14.83
N LEU A 152 -1.05 27.63 14.17
CA LEU A 152 -2.23 28.24 14.74
C LEU A 152 -2.78 27.15 15.63
N GLU A 153 -2.37 27.24 16.90
CA GLU A 153 -3.23 27.02 18.04
C GLU A 153 -4.55 26.37 17.63
N ARG A 154 -4.59 25.02 17.61
CA ARG A 154 -5.83 24.39 18.04
C ARG A 154 -5.98 24.84 19.49
N ALA A 155 -6.60 26.00 19.69
CA ALA A 155 -7.34 26.23 20.89
C ALA A 155 -8.21 24.96 21.01
N PRO A 156 -8.03 24.14 22.05
CA PRO A 156 -8.88 22.98 22.24
C PRO A 156 -10.31 23.44 22.05
N SER A 157 -11.07 22.73 21.20
CA SER A 157 -12.48 23.06 21.04
C SER A 157 -13.09 23.08 22.43
N PRO A 158 -13.88 24.09 22.82
CA PRO A 158 -14.57 24.07 24.11
C PRO A 158 -15.41 22.78 24.17
N GLY A 159 -14.90 21.77 24.89
CA GLY A 159 -15.43 20.40 24.88
C GLY A 159 -14.36 19.29 24.84
N ASP A 160 -13.21 19.50 24.20
CA ASP A 160 -12.18 18.45 24.06
C ASP A 160 -11.49 18.14 25.39
N GLU A 161 -11.21 19.16 26.20
CA GLU A 161 -10.65 19.00 27.56
C GLU A 161 -11.64 18.30 28.50
N GLU A 162 -12.94 18.54 28.31
CA GLU A 162 -13.99 17.97 29.14
C GLU A 162 -14.23 16.49 28.79
N ILE A 163 -14.19 16.15 27.50
CA ILE A 163 -14.24 14.76 27.01
C ILE A 163 -13.00 13.98 27.49
N MET A 164 -11.82 14.60 27.49
CA MET A 164 -10.59 13.94 27.92
C MET A 164 -10.51 13.77 29.43
N ALA A 165 -10.99 14.75 30.20
CA ALA A 165 -11.16 14.62 31.64
C ALA A 165 -12.20 13.52 32.00
N GLN A 166 -13.27 13.36 31.22
CA GLN A 166 -14.24 12.29 31.41
C GLN A 166 -13.65 10.90 31.09
N PHE A 167 -12.85 10.79 30.03
CA PHE A 167 -12.16 9.53 29.70
C PHE A 167 -11.20 9.09 30.81
N LEU A 168 -10.33 9.99 31.28
CA LEU A 168 -9.32 9.69 32.30
C LEU A 168 -9.91 9.34 33.66
N ASN A 169 -11.09 9.88 34.00
CA ASN A 169 -11.78 9.63 35.26
C ASN A 169 -12.84 8.52 35.19
N SER A 170 -13.00 7.85 34.05
CA SER A 170 -14.01 6.80 33.87
C SER A 170 -13.50 5.40 34.23
N GLU A 171 -14.39 4.55 34.73
CA GLU A 171 -14.07 3.15 35.05
C GLU A 171 -13.65 2.38 33.80
N GLU A 172 -12.86 1.32 33.97
CA GLU A 172 -12.19 0.61 32.86
C GLU A 172 -13.18 0.09 31.80
N ASP A 173 -14.35 -0.39 32.22
CA ASP A 173 -15.40 -0.87 31.32
C ASP A 173 -16.02 0.26 30.50
N GLN A 174 -16.10 1.46 31.09
CA GLN A 174 -16.60 2.66 30.41
C GLN A 174 -15.58 3.19 29.39
N ARG A 175 -14.28 3.11 29.71
CA ARG A 175 -13.20 3.40 28.75
C ARG A 175 -13.19 2.44 27.57
N LYS A 176 -13.35 1.14 27.83
CA LYS A 176 -13.48 0.10 26.77
C LYS A 176 -14.69 0.36 25.87
N TRP A 177 -15.83 0.74 26.45
CA TRP A 177 -17.02 1.11 25.68
C TRP A 177 -16.81 2.35 24.83
N MET A 178 -16.20 3.41 25.38
CA MET A 178 -15.89 4.64 24.63
C MET A 178 -14.89 4.38 23.50
N PHE A 179 -13.87 3.57 23.74
CA PHE A 179 -12.89 3.20 22.72
C PHE A 179 -13.54 2.42 21.58
N LYS A 180 -14.38 1.44 21.90
CA LYS A 180 -15.13 0.69 20.88
C LYS A 180 -16.06 1.60 20.07
N LYS A 181 -16.77 2.53 20.73
CA LYS A 181 -17.61 3.50 20.05
C LYS A 181 -16.80 4.41 19.11
N LEU A 182 -15.64 4.89 19.56
CA LEU A 182 -14.73 5.68 18.72
C LEU A 182 -14.19 4.87 17.55
N GLN A 183 -13.86 3.59 17.73
CA GLN A 183 -13.48 2.69 16.64
C GLN A 183 -14.61 2.52 15.62
N ASP A 184 -15.85 2.33 16.08
CA ASP A 184 -17.02 2.21 15.22
C ASP A 184 -17.29 3.52 14.45
N GLU A 185 -17.16 4.68 15.10
CA GLU A 185 -17.26 6.00 14.47
C GLU A 185 -16.12 6.24 13.47
N LEU A 186 -14.89 5.80 13.77
CA LEU A 186 -13.76 5.83 12.84
C LEU A 186 -14.01 4.92 11.64
N HIS A 187 -14.58 3.73 11.88
CA HIS A 187 -14.93 2.79 10.82
C HIS A 187 -16.05 3.36 9.94
N GLU A 188 -17.09 3.95 10.54
CA GLU A 188 -18.19 4.59 9.83
C GLU A 188 -17.71 5.85 9.07
N ALA A 189 -16.86 6.67 9.67
CA ALA A 189 -16.23 7.81 9.01
C ALA A 189 -15.32 7.35 7.87
N LYS A 190 -14.55 6.28 8.04
CA LYS A 190 -13.74 5.63 6.99
C LYS A 190 -14.60 5.03 5.88
N GLN A 191 -15.77 4.48 6.19
CA GLN A 191 -16.72 4.01 5.18
C GLN A 191 -17.40 5.17 4.44
N LYS A 192 -17.70 6.27 5.15
CA LYS A 192 -18.22 7.50 4.55
C LYS A 192 -17.14 8.29 3.79
N SER A 193 -15.88 8.11 4.14
CA SER A 193 -14.70 8.71 3.49
C SER A 193 -14.00 7.77 2.52
N LYS A 194 -14.47 6.52 2.35
CA LYS A 194 -14.20 5.76 1.13
C LYS A 194 -14.67 6.69 0.04
N SER A 195 -13.68 7.16 -0.70
CA SER A 195 -13.74 8.26 -1.65
C SER A 195 -15.09 8.26 -2.35
N PRO A 196 -15.75 9.41 -2.57
CA PRO A 196 -16.74 9.45 -3.63
C PRO A 196 -16.04 8.80 -4.81
N THR A 197 -16.63 7.72 -5.34
CA THR A 197 -16.38 7.33 -6.73
C THR A 197 -16.54 8.66 -7.44
N VAL A 198 -15.44 9.25 -7.88
CA VAL A 198 -15.51 10.47 -8.66
C VAL A 198 -16.30 9.99 -9.85
N GLU A 199 -17.60 10.28 -9.86
CA GLU A 199 -18.38 10.35 -11.07
C GLU A 199 -17.60 11.39 -11.86
N HIS A 200 -16.64 10.91 -12.66
CA HIS A 200 -16.01 11.72 -13.66
C HIS A 200 -17.19 12.20 -14.49
N GLU A 201 -17.55 13.48 -14.33
CA GLU A 201 -18.45 14.14 -15.27
C GLU A 201 -17.91 13.76 -16.65
N THR A 202 -18.68 12.95 -17.37
CA THR A 202 -18.26 12.46 -18.67
C THR A 202 -18.18 13.69 -19.55
N LEU A 203 -16.96 14.13 -19.85
CA LEU A 203 -16.70 15.31 -20.68
C LEU A 203 -17.64 15.35 -21.87
N GLY A 204 -18.32 16.48 -22.03
CA GLY A 204 -19.23 16.68 -23.15
C GLY A 204 -18.50 16.54 -24.48
N THR A 205 -19.21 16.19 -25.55
CA THR A 205 -18.62 15.97 -26.89
C THR A 205 -17.77 17.16 -27.35
N ARG A 206 -18.18 18.38 -27.00
CA ARG A 206 -17.44 19.62 -27.34
C ARG A 206 -16.12 19.73 -26.57
N GLU A 207 -16.12 19.49 -25.27
CA GLU A 207 -14.92 19.55 -24.41
C GLU A 207 -13.92 18.46 -24.79
N ARG A 208 -14.43 17.25 -25.05
CA ARG A 208 -13.62 16.13 -25.56
C ARG A 208 -12.92 16.49 -26.86
N ASN A 209 -13.63 17.10 -27.81
CA ASN A 209 -13.04 17.53 -29.09
C ASN A 209 -12.03 18.66 -28.91
N THR A 210 -12.28 19.61 -27.99
CA THR A 210 -11.32 20.68 -27.66
C THR A 210 -10.03 20.08 -27.08
N LEU A 211 -10.12 19.17 -26.12
CA LEU A 211 -8.97 18.50 -25.51
C LEU A 211 -8.18 17.68 -26.54
N LEU A 212 -8.87 16.90 -27.39
CA LEU A 212 -8.22 16.16 -28.48
C LEU A 212 -7.50 17.09 -29.47
N THR A 213 -8.04 18.28 -29.72
CA THR A 213 -7.41 19.28 -30.59
C THR A 213 -6.16 19.88 -29.95
N ILE A 214 -6.20 20.18 -28.65
CA ILE A 214 -5.03 20.68 -27.91
C ILE A 214 -3.92 19.62 -27.89
N ILE A 215 -4.27 18.36 -27.60
CA ILE A 215 -3.32 17.24 -27.63
C ILE A 215 -2.68 17.11 -29.01
N ALA A 216 -3.48 17.18 -30.07
CA ALA A 216 -2.96 17.08 -31.43
C ALA A 216 -2.04 18.25 -31.80
N ALA A 217 -2.37 19.48 -31.42
CA ALA A 217 -1.53 20.66 -31.66
C ALA A 217 -0.18 20.58 -30.92
N LEU A 218 -0.18 20.11 -29.67
CA LEU A 218 1.05 19.92 -28.89
C LEU A 218 1.96 18.85 -29.50
N ILE A 219 1.38 17.79 -30.07
CA ILE A 219 2.14 16.72 -30.73
C ILE A 219 2.73 17.21 -32.05
N ASP A 220 2.00 18.03 -32.80
CA ASP A 220 2.49 18.64 -34.04
C ASP A 220 3.65 19.60 -33.75
N GLU A 221 3.54 20.43 -32.72
CA GLU A 221 4.61 21.34 -32.26
C GLU A 221 5.86 20.59 -31.80
N LEU A 222 5.70 19.41 -31.19
CA LEU A 222 6.83 18.56 -30.81
C LEU A 222 7.55 17.94 -32.03
N GLY A 223 6.91 17.87 -33.19
CA GLY A 223 7.50 17.53 -34.48
C GLY A 223 8.46 16.33 -34.43
N ASP A 224 9.72 16.57 -34.82
CA ASP A 224 10.79 15.57 -34.91
C ASP A 224 11.34 15.11 -33.55
N ARG A 225 10.94 15.74 -32.44
CA ARG A 225 11.38 15.34 -31.09
C ARG A 225 10.73 14.05 -30.62
N LEU A 226 9.62 13.65 -31.23
CA LEU A 226 8.96 12.39 -30.95
C LEU A 226 9.35 11.32 -31.99
N PRO A 227 9.53 10.05 -31.58
CA PRO A 227 9.82 8.97 -32.50
C PRO A 227 8.82 8.90 -33.67
N SER A 228 9.28 8.46 -34.84
CA SER A 228 8.38 8.20 -35.97
C SER A 228 7.53 6.95 -35.71
N GLY A 229 6.23 7.03 -36.03
CA GLY A 229 5.25 5.97 -35.85
C GLY A 229 4.37 6.14 -34.61
N THR A 230 3.05 6.00 -34.81
CA THR A 230 2.00 6.29 -33.81
C THR A 230 2.20 5.55 -32.50
N TYR A 231 2.55 4.26 -32.57
CA TYR A 231 2.76 3.42 -31.40
C TYR A 231 4.03 3.82 -30.61
N LYS A 232 5.12 4.16 -31.29
CA LYS A 232 6.35 4.63 -30.63
C LYS A 232 6.18 6.02 -30.01
N ARG A 233 5.34 6.88 -30.61
CA ARG A 233 4.91 8.15 -29.99
C ARG A 233 4.08 7.90 -28.74
N ALA A 234 3.15 6.95 -28.79
CA ALA A 234 2.33 6.59 -27.64
C ALA A 234 3.19 6.09 -26.47
N GLN A 235 4.18 5.22 -26.73
CA GLN A 235 5.16 4.78 -25.74
C GLN A 235 5.97 5.93 -25.14
N ALA A 236 6.45 6.85 -25.99
CA ALA A 236 7.19 8.02 -25.52
C ALA A 236 6.34 8.93 -24.62
N VAL A 237 5.08 9.16 -24.99
CA VAL A 237 4.12 9.96 -24.21
C VAL A 237 3.76 9.25 -22.91
N ALA A 238 3.47 7.94 -22.93
CA ALA A 238 3.22 7.15 -21.73
C ALA A 238 4.42 7.18 -20.76
N ALA A 239 5.64 7.10 -21.28
CA ALA A 239 6.85 7.22 -20.49
C ALA A 239 7.02 8.63 -19.87
N ILE A 240 6.56 9.68 -20.55
CA ILE A 240 6.57 11.05 -20.01
C ILE A 240 5.50 11.22 -18.93
N THR A 241 4.28 10.73 -19.16
CA THR A 241 3.20 10.83 -18.16
C THR A 241 3.54 10.03 -16.91
N HIS A 242 4.18 8.87 -17.08
CA HIS A 242 4.71 8.06 -15.97
C HIS A 242 5.73 8.84 -15.12
N ARG A 243 6.60 9.68 -15.72
CA ARG A 243 7.55 10.53 -14.97
C ARG A 243 6.86 11.61 -14.14
N ILE A 244 5.64 12.01 -14.49
CA ILE A 244 4.86 13.04 -13.78
C ILE A 244 3.91 12.38 -12.75
N GLY A 245 3.99 11.05 -12.58
CA GLY A 245 3.16 10.30 -11.63
C GLY A 245 1.79 9.88 -12.19
N ALA A 246 1.54 10.07 -13.50
CA ALA A 246 0.32 9.63 -14.16
C ALA A 246 0.60 8.41 -15.04
N SER A 247 0.32 7.20 -14.53
CA SER A 247 0.49 5.96 -15.29
C SER A 247 -0.65 5.79 -16.30
N LEU A 248 -0.30 5.75 -17.59
CA LEU A 248 -1.23 5.52 -18.68
C LEU A 248 -0.70 4.38 -19.55
N ALA A 249 -1.55 3.41 -19.86
CA ALA A 249 -1.18 2.31 -20.75
C ALA A 249 -0.95 2.81 -22.19
N ASP A 250 0.10 2.31 -22.85
CA ASP A 250 0.47 2.67 -24.23
C ASP A 250 -0.71 2.57 -25.20
N ASN A 251 -1.54 1.54 -25.06
CA ASN A 251 -2.72 1.30 -25.90
C ASN A 251 -3.80 2.38 -25.73
N THR A 252 -3.94 2.92 -24.52
CA THR A 252 -4.85 4.02 -24.21
C THR A 252 -4.36 5.30 -24.88
N VAL A 253 -3.06 5.57 -24.75
CA VAL A 253 -2.42 6.74 -25.38
C VAL A 253 -2.54 6.64 -26.90
N ASP A 254 -2.19 5.50 -27.52
CA ASP A 254 -2.30 5.29 -28.98
C ASP A 254 -3.73 5.51 -29.50
N SER A 255 -4.75 5.02 -28.77
CA SER A 255 -6.16 5.26 -29.10
C SER A 255 -6.53 6.75 -29.08
N VAL A 256 -6.07 7.47 -28.06
CA VAL A 256 -6.27 8.93 -27.94
C VAL A 256 -5.55 9.68 -29.05
N LEU A 257 -4.31 9.31 -29.38
CA LEU A 257 -3.54 9.94 -30.45
C LEU A 257 -4.19 9.74 -31.83
N LYS A 258 -4.68 8.54 -32.12
CA LYS A 258 -5.44 8.25 -33.35
C LYS A 258 -6.72 9.07 -33.43
N LYS A 259 -7.46 9.21 -32.33
CA LYS A 259 -8.67 10.05 -32.25
C LYS A 259 -8.36 11.54 -32.36
N ALA A 260 -7.23 11.98 -31.84
CA ALA A 260 -6.76 13.35 -31.91
C ALA A 260 -6.42 13.73 -33.37
N ALA A 261 -5.65 12.87 -34.06
CA ALA A 261 -5.35 13.03 -35.49
C ALA A 261 -6.63 13.04 -36.35
N ALA A 262 -7.54 12.09 -36.12
CA ALA A 262 -8.81 12.04 -36.84
C ALA A 262 -9.72 13.26 -36.59
N THR A 263 -9.60 13.92 -35.43
CA THR A 263 -10.33 15.16 -35.11
C THR A 263 -9.78 16.36 -35.90
N ILE A 264 -8.46 16.44 -36.08
CA ILE A 264 -7.85 17.46 -36.95
C ILE A 264 -8.29 17.25 -38.41
N ASP A 265 -8.22 16.02 -38.91
CA ASP A 265 -8.56 15.71 -40.32
C ASP A 265 -10.04 15.96 -40.66
N ARG A 266 -10.93 15.90 -39.67
CA ARG A 266 -12.36 16.18 -39.83
C ARG A 266 -12.70 17.66 -39.91
N ARG A 267 -11.79 18.56 -39.55
CA ARG A 267 -12.00 19.99 -39.72
C ARG A 267 -11.75 20.31 -41.20
N PRO A 268 -12.77 20.71 -41.99
CA PRO A 268 -12.52 21.14 -43.36
C PRO A 268 -11.50 22.29 -43.32
N ARG A 269 -10.48 22.22 -44.18
CA ARG A 269 -9.56 23.32 -44.47
C ARG A 269 -10.33 24.42 -45.22
N ASP A 270 -11.31 25.04 -44.56
CA ASP A 270 -11.92 26.29 -45.01
C ASP A 270 -11.17 27.44 -44.34
N SER A 271 -9.97 27.72 -44.82
CA SER A 271 -9.30 29.04 -44.81
C SER A 271 -7.82 28.90 -45.18
N ALA A 272 -7.57 28.94 -46.49
CA ALA A 272 -6.44 29.64 -47.10
C ALA A 272 -6.96 30.31 -48.36
#